data_AF-A0A6A5YM70-F1
#
_entry.id   AF-A0A6A5YM70-F1
#
_cell.length_a   1.000
_cell.length_b   1.000
_cell.length_c   1.000
_cell.angle_alpha   90.00
_cell.angle_beta   90.00
_cell.angle_gamma   90.00
#
_symmetry.space_group_name_H-M   'P 1'
#
loop_
_entity.id
_entity.type
_entity.pdbx_description
1 polymer ?
#
loop_
_entity_poly.entity_id
_entity_poly.type
_entity_poly.pdbx_seq_one_letter_code
_entity_poly.pdbx_strand_id
1 'polypeptide(L)'
;MKRTASPVARDEVASSSKKLRGIQSEEKRIVEDVNDLTAQIAALEQERRRKFDELQKQTAKFTEEAATYSQISTRHAVGDMRTKLPREIRDMIYHHLWDWSAIYAFAGLEKLTYNKCPGGECHCLRGIKIPRYLDPDFFGPDGAIEAAEALFRKLPWTTGLVRADDIKHILTNDPFHIGFSPLNAVRQLTVRFSLDRCARKERGTSREVRFYEKDLLSLQVLPEPERTAKWLQTYFEEDPAGKITRYRMCNMYMYCLGRLPFSPKNPPLPGLWEFVNEVKRVFPQTGSGMRYRIKHKSPAVTSRT
;
A
#
# COMPACT_ATOMS: atom_id res chain seq x y z
N MET A 1 -16.32 87.21 9.79
CA MET A 1 -15.87 87.17 8.37
C MET A 1 -16.54 85.99 7.67
N LYS A 2 -17.56 86.23 6.83
CA LYS A 2 -18.17 85.18 5.99
C LYS A 2 -17.25 84.97 4.78
N ARG A 3 -16.43 83.91 4.80
CA ARG A 3 -15.65 83.51 3.62
C ARG A 3 -16.63 82.99 2.57
N THR A 4 -17.02 83.83 1.63
CA THR A 4 -17.74 83.41 0.42
C THR A 4 -16.76 82.60 -0.43
N ALA A 5 -17.00 81.30 -0.53
CA ALA A 5 -16.22 80.41 -1.38
C ALA A 5 -16.18 80.95 -2.82
N SER A 6 -14.99 80.96 -3.41
CA SER A 6 -14.77 81.40 -4.79
C SER A 6 -15.68 80.60 -5.75
N PRO A 7 -16.34 81.25 -6.74
CA PRO A 7 -17.16 80.57 -7.75
C PRO A 7 -16.43 79.41 -8.44
N VAL A 8 -15.12 79.57 -8.69
CA VAL A 8 -14.24 78.54 -9.28
C VAL A 8 -14.24 77.25 -8.45
N ALA A 9 -14.19 77.38 -7.12
CA ALA A 9 -14.19 76.21 -6.22
C ALA A 9 -15.56 75.49 -6.22
N ARG A 10 -16.67 76.19 -6.52
CA ARG A 10 -17.99 75.55 -6.61
C ARG A 10 -18.13 74.72 -7.89
N ASP A 11 -17.60 75.21 -9.01
CA ASP A 11 -17.64 74.51 -10.28
C ASP A 11 -16.72 73.27 -10.29
N GLU A 12 -15.54 73.35 -9.66
CA GLU A 12 -14.65 72.20 -9.46
C GLU A 12 -15.28 71.12 -8.59
N VAL A 13 -15.98 71.52 -7.52
CA VAL A 13 -16.72 70.58 -6.65
C VAL A 13 -17.87 69.94 -7.41
N ALA A 14 -18.65 70.71 -8.20
CA ALA A 14 -19.75 70.18 -9.00
C ALA A 14 -19.27 69.18 -10.09
N SER A 15 -18.15 69.49 -10.75
CA SER A 15 -17.50 68.61 -11.73
C SER A 15 -17.02 67.31 -11.07
N SER A 16 -16.38 67.41 -9.90
CA SER A 16 -15.90 66.26 -9.12
C SER A 16 -17.06 65.39 -8.63
N SER A 17 -18.15 65.98 -8.13
CA SER A 17 -19.36 65.25 -7.74
C SER A 17 -20.06 64.55 -8.91
N LYS A 18 -19.99 65.13 -10.13
CA LYS A 18 -20.50 64.45 -11.34
C LYS A 18 -19.65 63.25 -11.72
N LYS A 19 -18.32 63.37 -11.68
CA LYS A 19 -17.38 62.26 -11.92
C LYS A 19 -17.56 61.14 -10.90
N LEU A 20 -17.68 61.48 -9.62
CA LEU A 20 -17.88 60.50 -8.54
C LEU A 20 -19.17 59.69 -8.73
N ARG A 21 -20.28 60.35 -9.12
CA ARG A 21 -21.53 59.64 -9.43
C ARG A 21 -21.39 58.71 -10.63
N GLY A 22 -20.64 59.11 -11.66
CA GLY A 22 -20.33 58.25 -12.80
C GLY A 22 -19.51 57.01 -12.41
N ILE A 23 -18.50 57.18 -11.55
CA ILE A 23 -17.70 56.07 -11.02
C ILE A 23 -18.57 55.13 -10.18
N GLN A 24 -19.44 55.66 -9.31
CA GLN A 24 -20.35 54.84 -8.49
C GLN A 24 -21.35 54.05 -9.33
N SER A 25 -21.89 54.63 -10.42
CA SER A 25 -22.76 53.89 -11.33
C SER A 25 -22.02 52.79 -12.09
N GLU A 26 -20.78 53.05 -12.48
CA GLU A 26 -19.92 52.05 -13.14
C GLU A 26 -19.53 50.93 -12.19
N GLU A 27 -19.14 51.26 -10.96
CA GLU A 27 -18.85 50.30 -9.90
C GLU A 27 -20.05 49.39 -9.63
N LYS A 28 -21.26 49.97 -9.53
CA LYS A 28 -22.49 49.20 -9.36
C LYS A 28 -22.71 48.21 -10.52
N ARG A 29 -22.51 48.65 -11.77
CA ARG A 29 -22.62 47.77 -12.95
C ARG A 29 -21.58 46.64 -12.90
N ILE A 30 -20.33 46.95 -12.58
CA ILE A 30 -19.26 45.94 -12.45
C ILE A 30 -19.61 44.92 -11.37
N VAL A 31 -20.14 45.35 -10.23
CA VAL A 31 -20.56 44.44 -9.15
C VAL A 31 -21.71 43.53 -9.61
N GLU A 32 -22.68 44.07 -10.36
CA GLU A 32 -23.77 43.27 -10.95
C GLU A 32 -23.21 42.24 -11.95
N ASP A 33 -22.30 42.64 -12.84
CA ASP A 33 -21.64 41.75 -13.82
C ASP A 33 -20.81 40.66 -13.13
N VAL A 34 -20.04 41.00 -12.07
CA VAL A 34 -19.25 40.03 -11.30
C VAL A 34 -20.15 39.02 -10.61
N ASN A 35 -21.28 39.46 -10.05
CA ASN A 35 -22.24 38.56 -9.41
C ASN A 35 -22.88 37.61 -10.43
N ASP A 36 -23.24 38.11 -11.61
CA ASP A 36 -23.80 37.30 -12.69
C ASP A 36 -22.77 36.27 -13.20
N LEU A 37 -21.53 36.69 -13.47
CA LEU A 37 -20.45 35.78 -13.86
C LEU A 37 -20.17 34.73 -12.78
N THR A 38 -20.22 35.11 -11.50
CA THR A 38 -20.05 34.17 -10.38
C THR A 38 -21.16 33.12 -10.37
N ALA A 39 -22.41 33.52 -10.61
CA ALA A 39 -23.53 32.60 -10.73
C ALA A 39 -23.39 31.67 -11.95
N GLN A 40 -22.95 32.19 -13.10
CA GLN A 40 -22.69 31.41 -14.30
C GLN A 40 -21.57 30.37 -14.08
N ILE A 41 -20.47 30.74 -13.42
CA ILE A 41 -19.38 29.81 -13.07
C ILE A 41 -19.91 28.70 -12.18
N ALA A 42 -20.68 29.03 -11.13
CA ALA A 42 -21.26 28.03 -10.24
C ALA A 42 -22.20 27.06 -10.98
N ALA A 43 -23.01 27.57 -11.92
CA ALA A 43 -23.89 26.74 -12.75
C ALA A 43 -23.09 25.79 -13.66
N LEU A 44 -22.05 26.29 -14.33
CA LEU A 44 -21.17 25.49 -15.20
C LEU A 44 -20.38 24.43 -14.41
N GLU A 45 -19.93 24.75 -13.19
CA GLU A 45 -19.27 23.77 -12.32
C GLU A 45 -20.24 22.66 -11.90
N GLN A 46 -21.49 22.99 -11.57
CA GLN A 46 -22.51 22.00 -11.26
C GLN A 46 -22.81 21.11 -12.46
N GLU A 47 -22.94 21.68 -13.66
CA GLU A 47 -23.15 20.92 -14.90
C GLU A 47 -21.96 20.00 -15.21
N ARG A 48 -20.73 20.50 -15.07
CA ARG A 48 -19.50 19.71 -15.26
C ARG A 48 -19.46 18.51 -14.31
N ARG A 49 -19.82 18.70 -13.03
CA ARG A 49 -19.89 17.59 -12.06
C ARG A 49 -20.93 16.56 -12.48
N ARG A 50 -22.13 16.99 -12.86
CA ARG A 50 -23.19 16.07 -13.35
C ARG A 50 -22.73 15.25 -14.56
N LYS A 51 -22.12 15.89 -15.56
CA LYS A 51 -21.59 15.20 -16.76
C LYS A 51 -20.46 14.25 -16.40
N PHE A 52 -19.58 14.63 -15.47
CA PHE A 52 -18.50 13.76 -15.01
C PHE A 52 -19.04 12.51 -14.30
N ASP A 53 -20.02 12.67 -13.41
CA ASP A 53 -20.66 11.55 -12.72
C ASP A 53 -21.39 10.62 -13.70
N GLU A 54 -22.04 11.18 -14.73
CA GLU A 54 -22.68 10.40 -15.80
C GLU A 54 -21.66 9.60 -16.61
N LEU A 55 -20.55 10.22 -17.03
CA LEU A 55 -19.46 9.54 -17.72
C LEU A 55 -18.83 8.45 -16.86
N GLN A 56 -18.65 8.68 -15.56
CA GLN A 56 -18.15 7.65 -14.65
C GLN A 56 -19.12 6.46 -14.56
N LYS A 57 -20.42 6.71 -14.46
CA LYS A 57 -21.45 5.64 -14.46
C LYS A 57 -21.45 4.85 -15.76
N GLN A 58 -21.39 5.53 -16.91
CA GLN A 58 -21.31 4.88 -18.22
C GLN A 58 -20.03 4.06 -18.34
N THR A 59 -18.88 4.62 -17.95
CA THR A 59 -17.59 3.92 -17.99
C THR A 59 -17.59 2.69 -17.09
N ALA A 60 -18.16 2.79 -15.88
CA ALA A 60 -18.30 1.66 -14.97
C ALA A 60 -19.15 0.54 -15.58
N LYS A 61 -20.30 0.87 -16.17
CA LYS A 61 -21.17 -0.07 -16.87
C LYS A 61 -20.45 -0.76 -18.03
N PHE A 62 -19.79 0.00 -18.91
CA PHE A 62 -19.01 -0.58 -20.02
C PHE A 62 -17.88 -1.47 -19.53
N THR A 63 -17.22 -1.10 -18.42
CA THR A 63 -16.14 -1.90 -17.84
C THR A 63 -16.67 -3.24 -17.30
N GLU A 64 -17.85 -3.25 -16.68
CA GLU A 64 -18.51 -4.46 -16.17
C GLU A 64 -18.96 -5.39 -17.32
N GLU A 65 -19.59 -4.83 -18.35
CA GLU A 65 -20.00 -5.58 -19.54
C GLU A 65 -18.78 -6.15 -20.29
N ALA A 66 -17.73 -5.34 -20.48
CA ALA A 66 -16.49 -5.80 -21.09
C ALA A 66 -15.78 -6.87 -20.26
N ALA A 67 -15.81 -6.77 -18.93
CA ALA A 67 -15.26 -7.80 -18.04
C ALA A 67 -16.02 -9.12 -18.19
N THR A 68 -17.35 -9.07 -18.25
CA THR A 68 -18.22 -10.24 -18.44
C THR A 68 -17.99 -10.89 -19.81
N TYR A 69 -17.94 -10.10 -20.88
CA TYR A 69 -17.63 -10.62 -22.22
C TYR A 69 -16.24 -11.25 -22.27
N SER A 70 -15.24 -10.58 -21.69
CA SER A 70 -13.86 -11.07 -21.63
C SER A 70 -13.76 -12.38 -20.85
N GLN A 71 -14.52 -12.52 -19.75
CA GLN A 71 -14.62 -13.76 -18.97
C GLN A 71 -15.19 -14.91 -19.80
N ILE A 72 -16.32 -14.70 -20.48
CA ILE A 72 -16.98 -15.72 -21.32
C ILE A 72 -16.07 -16.12 -22.48
N SER A 73 -15.52 -15.14 -23.19
CA SER A 73 -14.64 -15.37 -24.33
C SER A 73 -13.37 -16.12 -23.93
N THR A 74 -12.76 -15.75 -22.79
CA THR A 74 -11.56 -16.44 -22.27
C THR A 74 -11.88 -17.88 -21.90
N ARG A 75 -12.97 -18.14 -21.16
CA ARG A 75 -13.39 -19.51 -20.83
C ARG A 75 -13.59 -20.36 -22.09
N HIS A 76 -14.26 -19.82 -23.11
CA HIS A 76 -14.47 -20.54 -24.37
C HIS A 76 -13.15 -20.86 -25.07
N ALA A 77 -12.26 -19.86 -25.19
CA ALA A 77 -10.95 -20.04 -25.81
C ALA A 77 -10.08 -21.07 -25.07
N VAL A 78 -10.08 -21.05 -23.72
CA VAL A 78 -9.37 -22.05 -22.90
C VAL A 78 -9.99 -23.44 -23.06
N GLY A 79 -11.32 -23.54 -23.11
CA GLY A 79 -12.02 -24.80 -23.38
C GLY A 79 -11.68 -25.40 -24.74
N ASP A 80 -11.70 -24.58 -25.79
CA ASP A 80 -11.25 -24.94 -27.14
C ASP A 80 -9.80 -25.40 -27.15
N MET A 81 -8.92 -24.65 -26.50
CA MET A 81 -7.50 -24.98 -26.40
C MET A 81 -7.29 -26.33 -25.72
N ARG A 82 -8.03 -26.61 -24.64
CA ARG A 82 -7.95 -27.88 -23.90
C ARG A 82 -8.44 -29.09 -24.70
N THR A 83 -9.47 -28.90 -25.54
CA THR A 83 -10.03 -29.99 -26.35
C THR A 83 -9.23 -30.25 -27.62
N LYS A 84 -8.61 -29.22 -28.20
CA LYS A 84 -7.92 -29.32 -29.50
C LYS A 84 -6.41 -29.49 -29.41
N LEU A 85 -5.77 -28.97 -28.36
CA LEU A 85 -4.32 -29.04 -28.21
C LEU A 85 -3.91 -30.14 -27.23
N PRO A 86 -2.83 -30.89 -27.50
CA PRO A 86 -2.26 -31.84 -26.54
C PRO A 86 -1.63 -31.09 -25.36
N ARG A 87 -1.44 -31.80 -24.23
CA ARG A 87 -1.06 -31.18 -22.95
C ARG A 87 0.28 -30.43 -23.02
N GLU A 88 1.23 -30.96 -23.77
CA GLU A 88 2.59 -30.41 -23.93
C GLU A 88 2.56 -29.03 -24.57
N ILE A 89 1.71 -28.85 -25.59
CA ILE A 89 1.55 -27.55 -26.28
C ILE A 89 0.86 -26.55 -25.35
N ARG A 90 -0.12 -26.98 -24.55
CA ARG A 90 -0.75 -26.11 -23.54
C ARG A 90 0.23 -25.68 -22.47
N ASP A 91 1.07 -26.59 -22.00
CA ASP A 91 2.13 -26.27 -21.02
C ASP A 91 3.11 -25.23 -21.57
N MET A 92 3.46 -25.27 -22.86
CA MET A 92 4.25 -24.21 -23.51
C MET A 92 3.53 -22.87 -23.50
N ILE A 93 2.24 -22.84 -23.85
CA ILE A 93 1.43 -21.61 -23.84
C ILE A 93 1.37 -21.02 -22.43
N TYR A 94 1.03 -21.82 -21.42
CA TYR A 94 0.97 -21.35 -20.03
C TYR A 94 2.35 -20.92 -19.50
N HIS A 95 3.42 -21.57 -19.93
CA HIS A 95 4.78 -21.14 -19.59
C HIS A 95 5.06 -19.72 -20.12
N HIS A 96 4.54 -19.37 -21.29
CA HIS A 96 4.66 -18.01 -21.85
C HIS A 96 3.75 -16.98 -21.17
N LEU A 97 2.62 -17.37 -20.57
CA LEU A 97 1.81 -16.46 -19.75
C LEU A 97 2.58 -15.90 -18.55
N TRP A 98 3.54 -16.67 -18.05
CA TRP A 98 4.34 -16.35 -16.87
C TRP A 98 5.69 -15.75 -17.22
N ASP A 99 5.74 -14.68 -18.03
CA ASP A 99 6.99 -13.95 -18.20
C ASP A 99 7.46 -13.31 -16.87
N TRP A 100 8.71 -12.84 -16.84
CA TRP A 100 9.24 -12.21 -15.64
C TRP A 100 8.43 -10.99 -15.21
N SER A 101 7.85 -10.25 -16.16
CA SER A 101 7.00 -9.10 -15.86
C SER A 101 5.74 -9.51 -15.09
N ALA A 102 5.04 -10.55 -15.54
CA ALA A 102 3.87 -11.11 -14.89
C ALA A 102 4.20 -11.68 -13.51
N ILE A 103 5.35 -12.37 -13.38
CA ILE A 103 5.84 -12.89 -12.10
C ILE A 103 6.12 -11.73 -11.12
N TYR A 104 6.82 -10.68 -11.56
CA TYR A 104 7.12 -9.52 -10.70
C TYR A 104 5.87 -8.69 -10.37
N ALA A 105 4.94 -8.56 -11.31
CA ALA A 105 3.65 -7.93 -11.09
C ALA A 105 2.80 -8.70 -10.09
N PHE A 106 3.04 -10.01 -9.91
CA PHE A 106 2.40 -10.82 -8.89
C PHE A 106 3.03 -10.62 -7.50
N ALA A 107 3.01 -9.36 -7.06
CA ALA A 107 3.46 -8.91 -5.75
C ALA A 107 2.63 -9.58 -4.65
N GLY A 108 3.14 -10.67 -4.09
CA GLY A 108 2.43 -11.43 -3.06
C GLY A 108 2.60 -12.94 -3.13
N LEU A 109 3.21 -13.48 -4.18
CA LEU A 109 3.43 -14.91 -4.31
C LEU A 109 4.12 -15.53 -3.08
N GLU A 110 5.15 -14.87 -2.53
CA GLU A 110 5.79 -15.31 -1.29
C GLU A 110 4.78 -15.39 -0.14
N LYS A 111 3.94 -14.35 0.06
CA LYS A 111 2.92 -14.31 1.12
C LYS A 111 1.94 -15.47 0.99
N LEU A 112 1.53 -15.80 -0.24
CA LEU A 112 0.63 -16.92 -0.52
C LEU A 112 1.21 -18.27 -0.10
N THR A 113 2.52 -18.46 -0.29
CA THR A 113 3.19 -19.71 0.11
C THR A 113 3.39 -19.84 1.62
N TYR A 114 3.51 -18.73 2.36
CA TYR A 114 3.76 -18.76 3.81
C TYR A 114 2.49 -18.72 4.66
N ASN A 115 1.40 -18.14 4.17
CA ASN A 115 0.18 -18.02 4.94
C ASN A 115 -0.49 -19.39 5.09
N LYS A 116 -0.65 -19.84 6.33
CA LYS A 116 -1.44 -21.03 6.66
C LYS A 116 -2.91 -20.68 6.52
N CYS A 117 -3.61 -21.31 5.57
CA CYS A 117 -5.05 -21.17 5.47
C CYS A 117 -5.68 -21.77 6.74
N PRO A 118 -6.45 -21.00 7.53
CA PRO A 118 -6.97 -21.48 8.81
C PRO A 118 -8.09 -22.52 8.68
N GLY A 119 -8.59 -22.82 7.48
CA GLY A 119 -9.75 -23.69 7.27
C GLY A 119 -11.03 -23.01 7.79
N GLY A 120 -11.66 -22.20 6.95
CA GLY A 120 -12.80 -21.35 7.32
C GLY A 120 -12.97 -20.21 6.31
N GLU A 121 -13.37 -19.02 6.77
CA GLU A 121 -13.28 -17.81 5.93
C GLU A 121 -11.82 -17.56 5.55
N CYS A 122 -11.48 -17.89 4.31
CA CYS A 122 -10.12 -17.78 3.84
C CYS A 122 -9.76 -16.31 3.59
N HIS A 123 -8.69 -15.84 4.24
CA HIS A 123 -8.11 -14.52 4.00
C HIS A 123 -6.75 -14.58 3.29
N CYS A 124 -6.33 -15.76 2.80
CA CYS A 124 -5.03 -15.95 2.13
C CYS A 124 -4.85 -15.01 0.94
N LEU A 125 -5.95 -14.74 0.22
CA LEU A 125 -6.00 -13.91 -0.98
C LEU A 125 -6.37 -12.44 -0.69
N ARG A 126 -6.62 -12.07 0.58
CA ARG A 126 -7.12 -10.74 0.93
C ARG A 126 -6.07 -9.67 0.61
N GLY A 127 -6.44 -8.74 -0.28
CA GLY A 127 -5.55 -7.67 -0.73
C GLY A 127 -4.47 -8.12 -1.71
N ILE A 128 -4.53 -9.35 -2.22
CA ILE A 128 -3.64 -9.85 -3.27
C ILE A 128 -4.41 -9.82 -4.59
N LYS A 129 -3.90 -9.06 -5.56
CA LYS A 129 -4.44 -9.06 -6.92
C LYS A 129 -3.97 -10.32 -7.63
N ILE A 130 -4.86 -11.29 -7.76
CA ILE A 130 -4.59 -12.54 -8.47
C ILE A 130 -4.70 -12.28 -9.98
N PRO A 131 -3.73 -12.74 -10.78
CA PRO A 131 -3.86 -12.73 -12.23
C PRO A 131 -5.10 -13.50 -12.69
N ARG A 132 -5.81 -12.99 -13.70
CA ARG A 132 -7.08 -13.56 -14.15
C ARG A 132 -6.98 -15.02 -14.61
N TYR A 133 -5.83 -15.46 -15.14
CA TYR A 133 -5.66 -16.86 -15.54
C TYR A 133 -5.51 -17.84 -14.36
N LEU A 134 -5.40 -17.34 -13.12
CA LEU A 134 -5.48 -18.15 -11.89
C LEU A 134 -6.86 -18.10 -11.23
N ASP A 135 -7.79 -17.32 -11.77
CA ASP A 135 -9.17 -17.23 -11.29
C ASP A 135 -10.02 -18.30 -12.02
N PRO A 136 -10.55 -19.32 -11.33
CA PRO A 136 -11.44 -20.32 -11.93
C PRO A 136 -12.65 -19.69 -12.61
N ASP A 137 -13.12 -18.55 -12.09
CA ASP A 137 -14.24 -17.86 -12.70
C ASP A 137 -13.86 -17.20 -14.02
N PHE A 138 -12.59 -16.88 -14.26
CA PHE A 138 -12.19 -16.26 -15.52
C PHE A 138 -11.62 -17.26 -16.53
N PHE A 139 -10.88 -18.25 -16.04
CA PHE A 139 -10.08 -19.14 -16.86
C PHE A 139 -10.65 -20.56 -16.94
N GLY A 140 -11.68 -20.85 -16.15
CA GLY A 140 -12.18 -22.21 -15.93
C GLY A 140 -11.34 -22.96 -14.89
N PRO A 141 -11.94 -23.89 -14.12
CA PRO A 141 -11.28 -24.54 -12.99
C PRO A 141 -10.01 -25.27 -13.42
N ASP A 142 -10.12 -26.10 -14.45
CA ASP A 142 -8.98 -26.87 -14.89
C ASP A 142 -7.91 -26.00 -15.56
N GLY A 143 -8.31 -24.98 -16.34
CA GLY A 143 -7.37 -24.04 -16.96
C GLY A 143 -6.55 -23.30 -15.91
N ALA A 144 -7.20 -22.87 -14.82
CA ALA A 144 -6.54 -22.22 -13.70
C ALA A 144 -5.53 -23.15 -13.02
N ILE A 145 -5.85 -24.44 -12.85
CA ILE A 145 -4.92 -25.45 -12.34
C ILE A 145 -3.70 -25.58 -13.27
N GLU A 146 -3.91 -25.72 -14.58
CA GLU A 146 -2.80 -25.83 -15.54
C GLU A 146 -1.91 -24.57 -15.53
N ALA A 147 -2.51 -23.39 -15.41
CA ALA A 147 -1.78 -22.13 -15.28
C ALA A 147 -0.97 -22.06 -13.96
N ALA A 148 -1.54 -22.52 -12.85
CA ALA A 148 -0.82 -22.61 -11.56
C ALA A 148 0.33 -23.62 -11.62
N GLU A 149 0.13 -24.78 -12.24
CA GLU A 149 1.22 -25.75 -12.46
C GLU A 149 2.36 -25.13 -13.27
N ALA A 150 2.04 -24.41 -14.35
CA ALA A 150 3.05 -23.75 -15.18
C ALA A 150 3.84 -22.68 -14.39
N LEU A 151 3.17 -21.91 -13.54
CA LEU A 151 3.81 -20.96 -12.61
C LEU A 151 4.82 -21.69 -11.72
N PHE A 152 4.37 -22.75 -11.03
CA PHE A 152 5.18 -23.49 -10.08
C PHE A 152 6.32 -24.27 -10.74
N ARG A 153 6.20 -24.65 -12.01
CA ARG A 153 7.32 -25.24 -12.77
C ARG A 153 8.37 -24.21 -13.19
N LYS A 154 7.95 -22.95 -13.43
CA LYS A 154 8.82 -21.90 -13.96
C LYS A 154 9.62 -21.16 -12.89
N LEU A 155 9.06 -20.99 -11.70
CA LEU A 155 9.69 -20.21 -10.65
C LEU A 155 10.96 -20.88 -10.11
N PRO A 156 12.07 -20.13 -9.96
CA PRO A 156 13.26 -20.61 -9.26
C PRO A 156 12.99 -20.57 -7.75
N TRP A 157 12.21 -21.53 -7.25
CA TRP A 157 11.73 -21.53 -5.87
C TRP A 157 12.91 -21.45 -4.90
N THR A 158 13.07 -20.28 -4.29
CA THR A 158 14.02 -20.04 -3.22
C THR A 158 13.22 -19.57 -2.04
N THR A 159 13.02 -20.44 -1.05
CA THR A 159 12.19 -20.13 0.12
C THR A 159 13.06 -20.02 1.37
N GLY A 160 12.82 -18.98 2.16
CA GLY A 160 13.35 -18.85 3.51
C GLY A 160 12.46 -19.60 4.49
N LEU A 161 12.90 -20.74 5.03
CA LEU A 161 12.17 -21.43 6.09
C LEU A 161 12.50 -20.82 7.45
N VAL A 162 11.43 -20.44 8.17
CA VAL A 162 11.52 -20.08 9.60
C VAL A 162 11.50 -21.35 10.46
N ARG A 163 10.72 -22.37 10.07
CA ARG A 163 10.69 -23.69 10.69
C ARG A 163 10.83 -24.77 9.62
N ALA A 164 11.46 -25.89 9.98
CA ALA A 164 11.50 -27.06 9.13
C ALA A 164 10.07 -27.53 8.75
N ASP A 165 9.15 -27.56 9.72
CA ASP A 165 7.76 -27.99 9.52
C ASP A 165 6.99 -27.16 8.48
N ASP A 166 7.40 -25.92 8.21
CA ASP A 166 6.73 -25.07 7.23
C ASP A 166 6.99 -25.54 5.79
N ILE A 167 7.99 -26.42 5.56
CA ILE A 167 8.22 -27.02 4.24
C ILE A 167 7.02 -27.84 3.76
N LYS A 168 6.37 -28.56 4.68
CA LYS A 168 5.18 -29.34 4.36
C LYS A 168 4.07 -28.42 3.88
N HIS A 169 3.86 -27.31 4.59
CA HIS A 169 2.87 -26.30 4.22
C HIS A 169 3.13 -25.73 2.82
N ILE A 170 4.37 -25.35 2.51
CA ILE A 170 4.71 -24.79 1.19
C ILE A 170 4.43 -25.80 0.06
N LEU A 171 4.65 -27.08 0.30
CA LEU A 171 4.49 -28.13 -0.71
C LEU A 171 3.04 -28.62 -0.84
N THR A 172 2.24 -28.56 0.22
CA THR A 172 0.88 -29.14 0.22
C THR A 172 -0.25 -28.12 0.25
N ASN A 173 0.03 -26.86 0.58
CA ASN A 173 -1.00 -25.83 0.63
C ASN A 173 -1.37 -25.41 -0.79
N ASP A 174 -2.66 -25.35 -1.08
CA ASP A 174 -3.16 -24.72 -2.29
C ASP A 174 -3.29 -23.20 -2.03
N PRO A 175 -2.34 -22.37 -2.53
CA PRO A 175 -2.38 -20.93 -2.29
C PRO A 175 -3.55 -20.22 -2.98
N PHE A 176 -4.15 -20.83 -4.00
CA PHE A 176 -5.16 -20.21 -4.85
C PHE A 176 -6.56 -20.74 -4.58
N HIS A 177 -6.70 -21.83 -3.83
CA HIS A 177 -7.98 -22.51 -3.56
C HIS A 177 -8.67 -23.01 -4.82
N ILE A 178 -7.89 -23.54 -5.76
CA ILE A 178 -8.34 -24.05 -7.06
C ILE A 178 -8.22 -25.57 -7.20
N GLY A 179 -7.88 -26.29 -6.12
CA GLY A 179 -7.59 -27.72 -6.12
C GLY A 179 -6.16 -28.06 -6.57
N PHE A 180 -5.25 -27.08 -6.57
CA PHE A 180 -3.87 -27.26 -7.02
C PHE A 180 -2.95 -27.74 -5.88
N SER A 181 -2.10 -28.74 -6.15
CA SER A 181 -1.08 -29.22 -5.21
C SER A 181 0.33 -28.85 -5.71
N PRO A 182 1.04 -27.93 -5.02
CA PRO A 182 2.40 -27.54 -5.38
C PRO A 182 3.37 -28.71 -5.50
N LEU A 183 3.20 -29.74 -4.65
CA LEU A 183 4.02 -30.95 -4.64
C LEU A 183 4.13 -31.61 -6.03
N ASN A 184 3.08 -31.51 -6.86
CA ASN A 184 3.04 -32.12 -8.18
C ASN A 184 3.72 -31.27 -9.26
N ALA A 185 4.01 -29.99 -9.00
CA ALA A 185 4.51 -29.05 -10.00
C ALA A 185 5.92 -28.50 -9.69
N VAL A 186 6.32 -28.43 -8.42
CA VAL A 186 7.64 -27.95 -8.02
C VAL A 186 8.71 -28.94 -8.48
N ARG A 187 9.54 -28.54 -9.46
CA ARG A 187 10.65 -29.36 -9.95
C ARG A 187 11.95 -29.16 -9.17
N GLN A 188 12.15 -27.96 -8.64
CA GLN A 188 13.35 -27.60 -7.89
C GLN A 188 12.95 -26.64 -6.77
N LEU A 189 13.39 -26.92 -5.54
CA LEU A 189 13.18 -26.09 -4.37
C LEU A 189 14.51 -25.86 -3.66
N THR A 190 14.97 -24.62 -3.66
CA THR A 190 16.10 -24.18 -2.85
C THR A 190 15.58 -23.71 -1.50
N VAL A 191 15.94 -24.42 -0.45
CA VAL A 191 15.54 -24.09 0.92
C VAL A 191 16.68 -23.37 1.63
N ARG A 192 16.42 -22.14 2.09
CA ARG A 192 17.34 -21.37 2.94
C ARG A 192 16.77 -21.36 4.35
N PHE A 193 17.52 -21.87 5.32
CA PHE A 193 17.14 -21.78 6.72
C PHE A 193 18.27 -21.15 7.52
N SER A 194 17.90 -20.41 8.56
CA SER A 194 18.86 -19.90 9.53
C SER A 194 18.95 -20.92 10.65
N LEU A 195 20.07 -21.64 10.72
CA LEU A 195 20.37 -22.58 11.82
C LEU A 195 20.14 -21.92 13.18
N ASP A 196 20.58 -20.67 13.32
CA ASP A 196 20.32 -19.82 14.48
C ASP A 196 18.83 -19.67 14.82
N ARG A 197 17.96 -19.44 13.83
CA ARG A 197 16.51 -19.30 14.06
C ARG A 197 15.85 -20.65 14.38
N CYS A 198 16.27 -21.71 13.70
CA CYS A 198 15.78 -23.06 13.95
C CYS A 198 16.15 -23.52 15.37
N ALA A 199 17.42 -23.36 15.76
CA ALA A 199 17.91 -23.72 17.09
C ALA A 199 17.33 -22.86 18.23
N ARG A 200 17.00 -21.58 17.97
CA ARG A 200 16.39 -20.69 18.99
C ARG A 200 14.94 -21.05 19.32
N LYS A 201 14.24 -21.81 18.48
CA LYS A 201 12.82 -22.14 18.70
C LYS A 201 12.60 -23.34 19.62
N GLU A 202 13.58 -24.25 19.74
CA GLU A 202 13.55 -25.27 20.81
C GLU A 202 13.56 -24.63 22.22
N ARG A 203 14.02 -23.38 22.33
CA ARG A 203 14.04 -22.64 23.60
C ARG A 203 12.83 -21.75 23.86
N GLY A 204 11.77 -21.76 23.05
CA GLY A 204 10.57 -20.93 23.29
C GLY A 204 10.81 -19.41 23.39
N THR A 205 12.04 -18.93 23.16
CA THR A 205 12.51 -17.58 23.47
C THR A 205 12.60 -16.67 22.27
N SER A 206 12.20 -17.11 21.07
CA SER A 206 11.92 -16.17 20.00
C SER A 206 10.61 -15.45 20.32
N ARG A 207 10.63 -14.63 21.39
CA ARG A 207 9.72 -13.52 21.61
C ARG A 207 9.89 -12.65 20.37
N GLU A 208 9.09 -12.91 19.35
CA GLU A 208 8.98 -12.01 18.22
C GLU A 208 8.77 -10.63 18.79
N VAL A 209 9.58 -9.70 18.29
CA VAL A 209 9.45 -8.30 18.60
C VAL A 209 8.12 -7.86 18.00
N ARG A 210 7.06 -8.01 18.77
CA ARG A 210 5.74 -7.56 18.38
C ARG A 210 5.72 -6.05 18.58
N PHE A 211 5.99 -5.34 17.49
CA PHE A 211 5.59 -3.95 17.40
C PHE A 211 4.08 -3.92 17.31
N TYR A 212 3.42 -3.37 18.31
CA TYR A 212 1.96 -3.25 18.30
C TYR A 212 1.54 -2.33 17.15
N GLU A 213 0.71 -2.83 16.23
CA GLU A 213 0.27 -2.09 15.05
C GLU A 213 -0.35 -0.73 15.43
N LYS A 214 -1.13 -0.68 16.52
CA LYS A 214 -1.70 0.55 17.06
C LYS A 214 -0.63 1.59 17.43
N ASP A 215 0.46 1.15 18.05
CA ASP A 215 1.57 2.03 18.40
C ASP A 215 2.26 2.53 17.11
N LEU A 216 2.48 1.65 16.12
CA LEU A 216 3.08 2.02 14.83
C LEU A 216 2.23 3.02 14.03
N LEU A 217 0.90 2.84 13.98
CA LEU A 217 -0.02 3.78 13.35
C LEU A 217 0.03 5.16 14.03
N SER A 218 0.16 5.21 15.36
CA SER A 218 0.30 6.47 16.10
C SER A 218 1.65 7.17 15.84
N LEU A 219 2.68 6.41 15.46
CA LEU A 219 3.98 6.95 15.08
C LEU A 219 3.95 7.48 13.64
N GLN A 220 3.19 6.86 12.74
CA GLN A 220 3.21 7.16 11.30
C GLN A 220 2.92 8.64 10.99
N VAL A 221 2.09 9.30 11.79
CA VAL A 221 1.67 10.70 11.62
C VAL A 221 2.68 11.73 12.14
N LEU A 222 3.72 11.30 12.87
CA LEU A 222 4.70 12.21 13.45
C LEU A 222 5.78 12.60 12.42
N PRO A 223 6.22 13.87 12.38
CA PRO A 223 7.36 14.28 11.57
C PRO A 223 8.67 13.66 12.07
N GLU A 224 9.70 13.70 11.24
CA GLU A 224 11.08 13.44 11.67
C GLU A 224 11.70 14.74 12.20
N PRO A 225 12.52 14.66 13.27
CA PRO A 225 13.05 13.46 13.91
C PRO A 225 12.19 12.86 15.05
N GLU A 226 11.06 13.48 15.40
CA GLU A 226 10.24 13.12 16.57
C GLU A 226 9.72 11.67 16.48
N ARG A 227 9.35 11.23 15.28
CA ARG A 227 8.89 9.87 15.01
C ARG A 227 9.95 8.83 15.35
N THR A 228 11.17 9.01 14.83
CA THR A 228 12.31 8.13 15.14
C THR A 228 12.60 8.14 16.64
N ALA A 229 12.65 9.32 17.26
CA ALA A 229 12.89 9.46 18.70
C ALA A 229 11.89 8.65 19.54
N LYS A 230 10.60 8.82 19.25
CA LYS A 230 9.52 8.16 19.98
C LYS A 230 9.52 6.66 19.76
N TRP A 231 9.82 6.18 18.55
CA TRP A 231 9.95 4.75 18.25
C TRP A 231 11.11 4.13 19.06
N LEU A 232 12.28 4.77 19.04
CA LEU A 232 13.46 4.33 19.78
C LEU A 232 13.18 4.23 21.29
N GLN A 233 12.61 5.28 21.87
CA GLN A 233 12.25 5.32 23.29
C GLN A 233 11.19 4.29 23.66
N THR A 234 10.25 3.99 22.76
CA THR A 234 9.16 3.05 23.02
C THR A 234 9.67 1.61 23.04
N TYR A 235 10.54 1.25 22.10
CA TYR A 235 10.88 -0.15 21.85
C TYR A 235 12.28 -0.57 22.26
N PHE A 236 13.18 0.37 22.57
CA PHE A 236 14.59 0.04 22.82
C PHE A 236 15.13 0.71 24.07
N GLU A 237 16.13 0.05 24.66
CA GLU A 237 16.96 0.58 25.72
C GLU A 237 18.42 0.16 25.50
N GLU A 238 19.33 0.93 26.09
CA GLU A 238 20.76 0.63 26.07
C GLU A 238 21.03 -0.67 26.84
N ASP A 239 21.83 -1.55 26.24
CA ASP A 239 22.27 -2.78 26.89
C ASP A 239 23.67 -3.14 26.38
N PRO A 240 24.72 -3.00 27.23
CA PRO A 240 26.08 -3.40 26.86
C PRO A 240 26.17 -4.86 26.41
N ALA A 241 25.33 -5.74 26.96
CA ALA A 241 25.23 -7.15 26.57
C ALA A 241 24.19 -7.39 25.46
N GLY A 242 23.58 -6.32 24.95
CA GLY A 242 22.58 -6.34 23.90
C GLY A 242 23.10 -7.01 22.64
N LYS A 243 22.23 -7.22 21.66
CA LYS A 243 22.60 -7.86 20.37
C LYS A 243 22.18 -7.05 19.15
N ILE A 244 21.48 -5.94 19.36
CA ILE A 244 20.93 -5.14 18.28
C ILE A 244 21.91 -4.01 17.99
N THR A 245 22.31 -3.88 16.72
CA THR A 245 23.16 -2.78 16.25
C THR A 245 22.31 -1.62 15.75
N ARG A 246 22.89 -0.42 15.64
CA ARG A 246 22.20 0.76 15.05
C ARG A 246 21.65 0.48 13.66
N TYR A 247 22.43 -0.20 12.82
CA TYR A 247 22.00 -0.63 11.49
C TYR A 247 20.81 -1.58 11.54
N ARG A 248 20.80 -2.51 12.50
CA ARG A 248 19.66 -3.43 12.68
C ARG A 248 18.41 -2.68 13.14
N MET A 249 18.53 -1.69 14.02
CA MET A 249 17.41 -0.83 14.42
C MET A 249 16.85 -0.05 13.23
N CYS A 250 17.71 0.53 12.39
CA CYS A 250 17.29 1.25 11.18
C CYS A 250 16.49 0.33 10.25
N ASN A 251 16.97 -0.88 10.01
CA ASN A 251 16.24 -1.86 9.19
C ASN A 251 14.89 -2.25 9.80
N MET A 252 14.81 -2.40 11.13
CA MET A 252 13.55 -2.67 11.82
C MET A 252 12.59 -1.47 11.69
N TYR A 253 13.08 -0.25 11.84
CA TYR A 253 12.31 0.97 11.69
C TYR A 253 11.69 1.09 10.28
N MET A 254 12.53 0.96 9.25
CA MET A 254 12.13 1.00 7.85
C MET A 254 11.13 -0.09 7.50
N TYR A 255 11.37 -1.30 8.01
CA TYR A 255 10.46 -2.43 7.78
C TYR A 255 9.10 -2.23 8.45
N CYS A 256 9.07 -1.73 9.69
CA CYS A 256 7.84 -1.54 10.45
C CYS A 256 6.98 -0.41 9.88
N LEU A 257 7.57 0.76 9.59
CA LEU A 257 6.81 1.91 9.11
C LEU A 257 6.60 1.89 7.59
N GLY A 258 7.53 1.33 6.82
CA GLY A 258 7.40 1.21 5.36
C GLY A 258 6.34 0.19 4.91
N ARG A 259 5.86 -0.66 5.83
CA ARG A 259 4.76 -1.61 5.57
C ARG A 259 3.38 -1.10 5.92
N LEU A 260 3.27 0.03 6.62
CA LEU A 260 1.99 0.64 6.92
C LEU A 260 1.35 1.20 5.63
N PRO A 261 0.01 1.30 5.56
CA PRO A 261 -0.67 1.88 4.41
C PRO A 261 -0.10 3.26 4.05
N PHE A 262 0.24 3.45 2.78
CA PHE A 262 0.72 4.75 2.30
C PHE A 262 -0.41 5.77 2.40
N SER A 263 -0.10 6.92 3.02
CA SER A 263 -0.96 8.10 3.02
C SER A 263 -0.10 9.27 2.54
N PRO A 264 -0.59 10.13 1.63
CA PRO A 264 0.12 11.33 1.19
C PRO A 264 0.48 12.28 2.32
N LYS A 265 -0.22 12.16 3.47
CA LYS A 265 0.02 12.96 4.67
C LYS A 265 1.17 12.42 5.53
N ASN A 266 1.69 11.24 5.23
CA ASN A 266 2.77 10.65 6.02
C ASN A 266 4.10 11.32 5.66
N PRO A 267 4.86 11.81 6.64
CA PRO A 267 6.19 12.35 6.38
C PRO A 267 7.12 11.24 5.86
N PRO A 268 8.07 11.57 4.96
CA PRO A 268 9.02 10.61 4.41
C PRO A 268 9.84 9.96 5.52
N LEU A 269 10.31 8.73 5.29
CA LEU A 269 11.22 8.06 6.23
C LEU A 269 12.60 8.73 6.19
N PRO A 270 13.32 8.81 7.32
CA PRO A 270 14.60 9.50 7.43
C PRO A 270 15.67 8.71 6.70
N GLY A 271 16.69 9.40 6.17
CA GLY A 271 17.88 8.73 5.65
C GLY A 271 18.60 7.92 6.74
N LEU A 272 19.46 6.96 6.34
CA LEU A 272 20.25 6.16 7.29
C LEU A 272 21.08 7.04 8.24
N TRP A 273 21.66 8.13 7.72
CA TRP A 273 22.49 9.04 8.52
C TRP A 273 21.67 9.83 9.54
N GLU A 274 20.50 10.34 9.14
CA GLU A 274 19.54 11.02 10.02
C GLU A 274 19.09 10.09 11.15
N PHE A 275 18.71 8.85 10.80
CA PHE A 275 18.33 7.84 11.79
C PHE A 275 19.46 7.54 12.77
N VAL A 276 20.70 7.36 12.29
CA VAL A 276 21.85 7.07 13.15
C VAL A 276 22.17 8.25 14.08
N ASN A 277 22.03 9.49 13.62
CA ASN A 277 22.19 10.67 14.47
C ASN A 277 21.12 10.72 15.55
N GLU A 278 19.89 10.38 15.20
CA GLU A 278 18.79 10.33 16.15
C GLU A 278 18.98 9.24 17.21
N VAL A 279 19.51 8.07 16.82
CA VAL A 279 19.93 7.03 17.78
C VAL A 279 20.97 7.56 18.76
N LYS A 280 21.98 8.32 18.29
CA LYS A 280 22.99 8.93 19.18
C LYS A 280 22.37 9.99 20.09
N ARG A 281 21.39 10.75 19.60
CA ARG A 281 20.69 11.78 20.38
C ARG A 281 19.85 11.16 21.50
N VAL A 282 19.11 10.10 21.21
CA VAL A 282 18.25 9.39 22.18
C VAL A 282 19.08 8.57 23.18
N PHE A 283 20.23 8.04 22.73
CA PHE A 283 21.12 7.16 23.52
C PHE A 283 22.55 7.75 23.57
N PRO A 284 22.74 8.87 24.30
CA PRO A 284 23.96 9.68 24.24
C PRO A 284 25.18 9.03 24.88
N GLN A 285 25.00 8.05 25.76
CA GLN A 285 26.10 7.40 26.47
C GLN A 285 26.85 6.37 25.60
N THR A 286 26.55 6.30 24.30
CA THR A 286 26.96 5.16 23.46
C THR A 286 28.18 5.41 22.58
N GLY A 287 29.32 4.82 22.98
CA GLY A 287 30.49 4.62 22.12
C GLY A 287 30.18 3.77 20.87
N SER A 288 31.12 3.71 19.91
CA SER A 288 30.94 3.08 18.59
C SER A 288 30.64 1.56 18.60
N GLY A 289 30.83 0.86 19.72
CA GLY A 289 30.62 -0.60 19.86
C GLY A 289 29.40 -1.03 20.69
N MET A 290 28.60 -0.09 21.21
CA MET A 290 27.45 -0.41 22.07
C MET A 290 26.31 -1.09 21.32
N ARG A 291 25.58 -1.94 22.05
CA ARG A 291 24.45 -2.72 21.54
C ARG A 291 23.17 -2.30 22.28
N TYR A 292 22.04 -2.65 21.70
CA TYR A 292 20.72 -2.32 22.23
C TYR A 292 19.93 -3.60 22.49
N ARG A 293 18.96 -3.52 23.41
CA ARG A 293 17.94 -4.54 23.60
C ARG A 293 16.55 -3.93 23.44
N ILE A 294 15.57 -4.79 23.21
CA ILE A 294 14.19 -4.36 23.08
C ILE A 294 13.55 -4.29 24.46
N LYS A 295 12.87 -3.18 24.74
CA LYS A 295 12.04 -3.04 25.94
C LYS A 295 10.94 -4.08 25.88
N HIS A 296 10.96 -5.01 26.83
CA HIS A 296 9.82 -5.88 27.05
C HIS A 296 8.72 -5.05 27.70
N LYS A 297 7.76 -4.55 26.91
CA LYS A 297 6.46 -4.20 27.47
C LYS A 297 5.85 -5.50 27.99
N SER A 298 5.92 -5.75 29.30
CA SER A 298 4.99 -6.69 29.92
C SER A 298 3.59 -6.21 29.54
N PRO A 299 2.74 -7.03 28.91
CA PRO A 299 1.35 -6.64 28.74
C PRO A 299 0.86 -6.28 30.13
N ALA A 300 0.34 -5.06 30.31
CA ALA A 300 -0.32 -4.71 31.54
C ALA A 300 -1.37 -5.80 31.75
N VAL A 301 -1.13 -6.67 32.73
CA VAL A 301 -2.13 -7.64 33.16
C VAL A 301 -3.21 -6.75 33.75
N THR A 302 -4.18 -6.36 32.94
CA THR A 302 -5.42 -5.81 33.43
C THR A 302 -6.07 -6.94 34.20
N SER A 303 -5.75 -7.02 35.49
CA SER A 303 -6.53 -7.79 36.45
C SER A 303 -7.95 -7.24 36.34
N ARG A 304 -8.80 -7.95 35.62
CA ARG A 304 -10.25 -7.76 35.72
C ARG A 304 -10.61 -8.22 37.13
N THR A 305 -10.70 -7.27 38.05
CA THR A 305 -11.53 -7.37 39.25
C THR A 305 -12.98 -7.14 38.87
#